data_AF-A0A951KZK2-F1
#
_entry.id   AF-A0A951KZK2-F1
#
_cell.length_a   1.000
_cell.length_b   1.000
_cell.length_c   1.000
_cell.angle_alpha   90.00
_cell.angle_beta   90.00
_cell.angle_gamma   90.00
#
_symmetry.space_group_name_H-M   'P 1'
#
loop_
_entity.id
_entity.type
_entity.pdbx_description
1 polymer ?
#
loop_
_entity_poly.entity_id
_entity_poly.type
_entity_poly.pdbx_seq_one_letter_code
_entity_poly.pdbx_strand_id
1 'polypeptide(L)'
;MATTIGILSSSTSLFDWFKGKVIPSTPPPAKIDASLTTPMLLSASKPLGDYLSDTNQPTDGLDAFQLAERGYEFLVGIHLQGNQGQRIILRWSLVDAASGNPLSGPTYNQDAAALRARVQDQERQWPLWTPSPPTRGRFLLRVTLLDDKRRPLAEAESAPFTLRKAPGP
;
A
#
# COMPACT_ATOMS: atom_id res chain seq x y z
N MET A 1 -34.65 -35.72 28.67
CA MET A 1 -34.73 -34.47 27.89
C MET A 1 -33.40 -34.32 27.16
N ALA A 2 -33.37 -34.57 25.84
CA ALA A 2 -33.22 -33.55 24.78
C ALA A 2 -31.89 -32.76 24.89
N THR A 3 -30.81 -33.19 24.20
CA THR A 3 -30.24 -32.67 22.92
C THR A 3 -29.50 -31.32 23.12
N THR A 4 -28.22 -31.15 22.80
CA THR A 4 -27.68 -30.81 21.45
C THR A 4 -26.13 -30.79 21.50
N ILE A 5 -25.44 -31.70 20.81
CA ILE A 5 -24.58 -31.56 19.60
C ILE A 5 -23.48 -30.48 19.62
N GLY A 6 -22.25 -30.96 19.43
CA GLY A 6 -21.05 -30.22 19.00
C GLY A 6 -19.92 -31.21 18.70
N ILE A 7 -20.12 -32.06 17.68
CA ILE A 7 -19.26 -33.18 17.25
C ILE A 7 -18.09 -32.68 16.37
N LEU A 8 -16.88 -33.20 16.68
CA LEU A 8 -15.73 -33.57 15.83
C LEU A 8 -15.21 -32.57 14.77
N SER A 9 -13.91 -32.51 14.41
CA SER A 9 -12.95 -33.60 14.28
C SER A 9 -11.50 -33.10 14.28
N SER A 10 -10.66 -33.98 14.82
CA SER A 10 -9.23 -33.91 15.09
C SER A 10 -8.32 -33.97 13.86
N SER A 11 -7.17 -33.29 13.98
CA SER A 11 -5.79 -33.74 13.72
C SER A 11 -5.48 -34.68 12.54
N THR A 12 -4.55 -34.26 11.67
CA THR A 12 -3.27 -34.93 11.26
C THR A 12 -2.69 -34.20 10.02
N SER A 13 -1.38 -34.01 9.84
CA SER A 13 -0.45 -35.11 9.57
C SER A 13 1.03 -34.73 9.79
N LEU A 14 1.66 -35.46 10.70
CA LEU A 14 3.11 -35.59 10.90
C LEU A 14 3.67 -36.76 10.04
N PHE A 15 3.12 -36.98 8.84
CA PHE A 15 3.33 -38.19 8.02
C PHE A 15 4.22 -38.00 6.77
N ASP A 16 4.71 -36.80 6.46
CA ASP A 16 5.50 -36.55 5.23
C ASP A 16 7.00 -36.87 5.34
N TRP A 17 7.48 -37.44 6.45
CA TRP A 17 8.91 -37.66 6.67
C TRP A 17 9.51 -38.88 5.94
N PHE A 18 8.73 -39.75 5.25
CA PHE A 18 9.28 -41.04 4.80
C PHE A 18 9.14 -41.48 3.34
N LYS A 19 8.58 -40.72 2.39
CA LYS A 19 8.57 -41.16 0.98
C LYS A 19 8.76 -40.05 -0.04
N GLY A 20 9.94 -40.10 -0.65
CA GLY A 20 10.31 -39.70 -2.01
C GLY A 20 9.38 -38.79 -2.82
N LYS A 21 9.94 -37.63 -3.19
CA LYS A 21 9.60 -36.81 -4.36
C LYS A 21 8.12 -36.46 -4.52
N VAL A 22 7.69 -35.42 -3.79
CA VAL A 22 6.55 -34.60 -4.20
C VAL A 22 7.09 -33.21 -4.46
N ILE A 23 7.15 -32.79 -5.72
CA ILE A 23 7.23 -31.38 -6.08
C ILE A 23 5.84 -30.84 -5.75
N PRO A 24 5.65 -29.94 -4.76
CA PRO A 24 4.35 -29.34 -4.56
C PRO A 24 4.12 -28.36 -5.72
N SER A 25 3.54 -28.85 -6.82
CA SER A 25 2.87 -27.99 -7.79
C SER A 25 1.48 -27.70 -7.24
N THR A 26 1.42 -26.98 -6.12
CA THR A 26 0.15 -26.38 -5.70
C THR A 26 -0.22 -25.41 -6.82
N PRO A 27 -1.39 -25.56 -7.47
CA PRO A 27 -1.84 -24.58 -8.44
C PRO A 27 -1.86 -23.22 -7.73
N PRO A 28 -1.37 -22.14 -8.37
CA PRO A 28 -1.46 -20.81 -7.78
C PRO A 28 -2.91 -20.57 -7.33
N PRO A 29 -3.16 -20.02 -6.13
CA PRO A 29 -4.52 -19.72 -5.72
C PRO A 29 -5.17 -18.83 -6.78
N ALA A 30 -6.40 -19.20 -7.18
CA ALA A 30 -7.15 -18.50 -8.23
C ALA A 30 -7.50 -17.04 -7.88
N LYS A 31 -7.29 -16.65 -6.62
CA LYS A 31 -7.49 -15.31 -6.09
C LYS A 31 -6.15 -14.77 -5.60
N ILE A 32 -5.91 -13.49 -5.85
CA ILE A 32 -4.81 -12.76 -5.20
C ILE A 32 -5.19 -12.58 -3.73
N ASP A 33 -4.28 -12.99 -2.85
CA ASP A 33 -4.23 -12.51 -1.49
C ASP A 33 -3.26 -11.34 -1.43
N ALA A 34 -3.70 -10.21 -0.93
CA ALA A 34 -2.91 -8.99 -0.88
C ALA A 34 -2.99 -8.41 0.52
N SER A 35 -1.86 -7.98 1.04
CA SER A 35 -1.81 -7.27 2.31
C SER A 35 -0.88 -6.07 2.23
N LEU A 36 -1.15 -5.10 3.10
CA LEU A 36 -0.40 -3.87 3.24
C LEU A 36 0.12 -3.78 4.68
N THR A 37 1.35 -3.34 4.84
CA THR A 37 1.81 -2.87 6.14
C THR A 37 1.32 -1.45 6.40
N THR A 38 1.23 -1.08 7.68
CA THR A 38 0.95 0.29 8.09
C THR A 38 1.96 1.25 7.44
N PRO A 39 1.51 2.23 6.63
CA PRO A 39 2.40 3.21 6.04
C PRO A 39 3.18 3.98 7.11
N MET A 40 4.51 4.01 6.97
CA MET A 40 5.40 4.67 7.91
C MET A 40 5.85 6.01 7.35
N LEU A 41 5.66 7.10 8.11
CA LEU A 41 6.18 8.41 7.73
C LEU A 41 7.70 8.44 7.88
N LEU A 42 8.42 8.66 6.78
CA LEU A 42 9.87 8.77 6.76
C LEU A 42 10.34 10.22 6.89
N SER A 43 9.69 11.13 6.15
CA SER A 43 10.03 12.55 6.15
C SER A 43 8.79 13.41 6.08
N ALA A 44 8.73 14.47 6.89
CA ALA A 44 7.63 15.43 6.93
C ALA A 44 7.86 16.66 6.05
N SER A 45 9.00 16.74 5.34
CA SER A 45 9.37 17.91 4.54
C SER A 45 10.38 17.56 3.44
N LYS A 46 10.09 16.51 2.67
CA LYS A 46 10.91 16.07 1.53
C LYS A 46 10.57 16.92 0.30
N PRO A 47 11.52 17.64 -0.32
CA PRO A 47 11.30 18.27 -1.62
C PRO A 47 10.95 17.22 -2.69
N LEU A 48 10.05 17.55 -3.61
CA LEU A 48 9.67 16.67 -4.71
C LEU A 48 10.88 16.27 -5.56
N GLY A 49 11.76 17.22 -5.88
CA GLY A 49 12.97 16.97 -6.66
C GLY A 49 13.88 15.93 -6.01
N ASP A 50 14.08 16.00 -4.69
CA ASP A 50 14.89 15.02 -3.95
C ASP A 50 14.24 13.63 -4.01
N TYR A 51 12.92 13.53 -3.84
CA TYR A 51 12.21 12.26 -3.94
C TYR A 51 12.31 11.64 -5.35
N LEU A 52 12.13 12.44 -6.39
CA LEU A 52 12.26 11.97 -7.78
C LEU A 52 13.68 11.50 -8.07
N SER A 53 14.69 12.23 -7.59
CA SER A 53 16.10 11.83 -7.67
C SER A 53 16.35 10.50 -6.96
N ASP A 54 15.91 10.35 -5.70
CA ASP A 54 16.14 9.13 -4.91
C ASP A 54 15.45 7.88 -5.51
N THR A 55 14.33 8.09 -6.21
CA THR A 55 13.55 7.03 -6.85
C THR A 55 13.86 6.85 -8.34
N ASN A 56 14.85 7.57 -8.87
CA ASN A 56 15.21 7.59 -10.29
C ASN A 56 14.02 7.87 -11.23
N GLN A 57 13.12 8.76 -10.81
CA GLN A 57 11.99 9.21 -11.61
C GLN A 57 12.36 10.45 -12.43
N PRO A 58 11.80 10.58 -13.66
CA PRO A 58 12.08 11.75 -14.50
C PRO A 58 11.51 13.02 -13.87
N THR A 59 12.20 14.14 -14.10
CA THR A 59 11.77 15.48 -13.69
C THR A 59 11.26 16.32 -14.88
N ASP A 60 11.15 15.71 -16.06
CA ASP A 60 10.75 16.39 -17.29
C ASP A 60 9.37 17.06 -17.15
N GLY A 61 9.29 18.33 -17.55
CA GLY A 61 8.05 19.11 -17.49
C GLY A 61 7.73 19.72 -16.12
N LEU A 62 8.61 19.56 -15.12
CA LEU A 62 8.52 20.25 -13.83
C LEU A 62 9.44 21.47 -13.78
N ASP A 63 8.94 22.58 -13.25
CA ASP A 63 9.73 23.77 -12.98
C ASP A 63 10.44 23.71 -11.61
N ALA A 64 11.34 24.67 -11.37
CA ALA A 64 12.10 24.73 -10.12
C ALA A 64 11.23 24.95 -8.88
N PHE A 65 10.07 25.60 -9.01
CA PHE A 65 9.13 25.82 -7.90
C PHE A 65 8.41 24.51 -7.55
N GLN A 66 7.99 23.74 -8.54
CA GLN A 66 7.39 22.42 -8.39
C GLN A 66 8.38 21.42 -7.80
N LEU A 67 9.63 21.40 -8.27
CA LEU A 67 10.68 20.54 -7.71
C LEU A 67 11.03 20.91 -6.26
N ALA A 68 10.90 22.18 -5.90
CA ALA A 68 11.09 22.66 -4.53
C ALA A 68 9.86 22.41 -3.62
N GLU A 69 8.74 21.93 -4.17
CA GLU A 69 7.53 21.68 -3.39
C GLU A 69 7.82 20.64 -2.29
N ARG A 70 7.51 21.00 -1.04
CA ARG A 70 7.75 20.14 0.12
C ARG A 70 6.52 19.32 0.45
N GLY A 71 6.74 18.03 0.59
CA GLY A 71 5.72 17.07 0.94
C GLY A 71 6.18 16.07 1.99
N TYR A 72 5.36 15.03 2.11
CA TYR A 72 5.54 13.93 3.04
C TYR A 72 6.01 12.71 2.27
N GLU A 73 7.01 12.04 2.81
CA GLU A 73 7.49 10.76 2.28
C GLU A 73 7.08 9.65 3.23
N PHE A 74 6.45 8.62 2.68
CA PHE A 74 6.04 7.42 3.38
C PHE A 74 6.68 6.19 2.78
N LEU A 75 6.84 5.16 3.59
CA LEU A 75 7.19 3.82 3.15
C LEU A 75 6.00 2.88 3.36
N VAL A 76 5.61 2.20 2.29
CA VAL A 76 4.51 1.23 2.31
C VAL A 76 5.06 -0.15 2.03
N GLY A 77 4.82 -1.11 2.92
CA GLY A 77 5.08 -2.52 2.64
C GLY A 77 3.89 -3.14 1.91
N ILE A 78 4.18 -3.84 0.82
CA ILE A 78 3.20 -4.51 -0.04
C ILE A 78 3.57 -5.98 -0.08
N HIS A 79 2.63 -6.84 0.28
CA HIS A 79 2.77 -8.28 0.17
C HIS A 79 1.66 -8.84 -0.73
N LEU A 80 2.06 -9.60 -1.73
CA LEU A 80 1.20 -10.15 -2.77
C LEU A 80 1.44 -11.64 -2.87
N GLN A 81 0.37 -12.42 -2.72
CA GLN A 81 0.40 -13.86 -2.91
C GLN A 81 -0.67 -14.29 -3.94
N GLY A 82 -0.31 -15.16 -4.88
CA GLY A 82 -1.22 -15.72 -5.87
C GLY A 82 -0.86 -15.45 -7.34
N ASN A 83 -1.87 -15.39 -8.19
CA ASN A 83 -1.73 -15.59 -9.64
C ASN A 83 -0.82 -14.55 -10.32
N GLN A 84 0.22 -15.04 -10.99
CA GLN A 84 1.26 -14.22 -11.62
C GLN A 84 0.70 -13.39 -12.78
N GLY A 85 1.23 -12.18 -12.96
CA GLY A 85 0.96 -11.33 -14.14
C GLY A 85 -0.27 -10.43 -14.03
N GLN A 86 -1.12 -10.59 -13.02
CA GLN A 86 -2.27 -9.69 -12.83
C GLN A 86 -1.78 -8.28 -12.43
N ARG A 87 -2.46 -7.27 -12.99
CA ARG A 87 -2.19 -5.86 -12.72
C ARG A 87 -2.85 -5.46 -11.40
N ILE A 88 -2.08 -4.83 -10.54
CA ILE A 88 -2.51 -4.27 -9.26
C ILE A 88 -2.19 -2.78 -9.29
N ILE A 89 -3.09 -1.95 -8.78
CA ILE A 89 -2.90 -0.50 -8.71
C ILE A 89 -2.72 -0.13 -7.25
N LEU A 90 -1.62 0.55 -6.95
CA LEU A 90 -1.41 1.20 -5.66
C LEU A 90 -2.03 2.59 -5.73
N ARG A 91 -3.10 2.82 -4.99
CA ARG A 91 -3.72 4.13 -4.84
C ARG A 91 -3.42 4.68 -3.46
N TRP A 92 -3.13 5.97 -3.38
CA TRP A 92 -3.06 6.67 -2.09
C TRP A 92 -4.14 7.72 -2.02
N SER A 93 -4.53 8.10 -0.81
CA SER A 93 -5.48 9.17 -0.52
C SER A 93 -5.05 9.84 0.77
N LEU A 94 -5.07 11.17 0.80
CA LEU A 94 -4.90 11.89 2.06
C LEU A 94 -6.27 12.10 2.67
N VAL A 95 -6.42 11.74 3.93
CA VAL A 95 -7.71 11.73 4.62
C VAL A 95 -7.64 12.65 5.82
N ASP A 96 -8.68 13.47 5.99
CA ASP A 96 -8.86 14.26 7.20
C ASP A 96 -9.16 13.34 8.39
N ALA A 97 -8.34 13.39 9.43
CA ALA A 97 -8.43 12.42 10.53
C ALA A 97 -9.66 12.62 11.42
N ALA A 98 -10.34 13.78 11.35
CA ALA A 98 -11.53 14.05 12.14
C ALA A 98 -12.80 13.52 11.46
N SER A 99 -12.91 13.71 10.15
CA SER A 99 -14.07 13.32 9.35
C SER A 99 -13.93 11.95 8.68
N GLY A 100 -12.71 11.44 8.53
CA GLY A 100 -12.43 10.21 7.77
C GLY A 100 -12.60 10.36 6.26
N ASN A 101 -12.82 11.59 5.77
CA ASN A 101 -13.05 11.87 4.36
C ASN A 101 -11.74 12.17 3.63
N PRO A 102 -11.57 11.67 2.39
CA PRO A 102 -10.46 12.07 1.54
C PRO A 102 -10.48 13.58 1.26
N LEU A 103 -9.30 14.19 1.20
CA LEU A 103 -9.15 15.56 0.76
C LEU A 103 -9.57 15.71 -0.69
N SER A 104 -10.30 16.78 -0.98
CA SER A 104 -10.69 17.12 -2.34
C SER A 104 -9.58 17.85 -3.07
N GLY A 105 -9.41 17.59 -4.36
CA GLY A 105 -8.47 18.30 -5.22
C GLY A 105 -7.82 17.39 -6.26
N PRO A 106 -7.35 17.95 -7.38
CA PRO A 106 -6.78 17.17 -8.48
C PRO A 106 -5.45 16.49 -8.10
N THR A 107 -4.77 16.96 -7.06
CA THR A 107 -3.47 16.42 -6.62
C THR A 107 -3.60 15.32 -5.57
N TYR A 108 -4.77 15.17 -4.94
CA TYR A 108 -5.00 14.15 -3.92
C TYR A 108 -5.68 12.92 -4.53
N ASN A 109 -5.58 11.79 -3.84
CA ASN A 109 -6.30 10.55 -4.16
C ASN A 109 -5.86 9.89 -5.48
N GLN A 110 -4.54 9.84 -5.73
CA GLN A 110 -3.94 9.43 -7.00
C GLN A 110 -3.50 7.95 -7.02
N ASP A 111 -3.47 7.39 -8.23
CA ASP A 111 -2.82 6.10 -8.50
C ASP A 111 -1.30 6.33 -8.50
N ALA A 112 -0.58 5.84 -7.49
CA ALA A 112 0.87 5.98 -7.39
C ALA A 112 1.63 5.05 -8.34
N ALA A 113 1.13 3.83 -8.53
CA ALA A 113 1.82 2.83 -9.33
C ALA A 113 0.88 1.75 -9.87
N ALA A 114 1.25 1.20 -11.02
CA ALA A 114 0.73 -0.08 -11.49
C ALA A 114 1.80 -1.15 -11.31
N LEU A 115 1.49 -2.15 -10.49
CA LEU A 115 2.33 -3.29 -10.16
C LEU A 115 1.84 -4.51 -10.93
N ARG A 116 2.74 -5.46 -11.18
CA ARG A 116 2.39 -6.81 -11.62
C ARG A 116 3.09 -7.80 -10.70
N ALA A 117 2.35 -8.75 -10.15
CA ALA A 117 2.94 -9.86 -9.40
C ALA A 117 3.85 -10.65 -10.35
N ARG A 118 5.15 -10.69 -10.07
CA ARG A 118 6.13 -11.39 -10.91
C ARG A 118 6.29 -12.86 -10.55
N VAL A 119 6.03 -13.17 -9.29
CA VAL A 119 6.15 -14.49 -8.67
C VAL A 119 4.91 -14.75 -7.81
N GLN A 120 4.72 -15.99 -7.37
CA GLN A 120 3.53 -16.37 -6.59
C GLN A 120 3.48 -15.73 -5.20
N ASP A 121 4.63 -15.31 -4.67
CA ASP A 121 4.75 -14.64 -3.38
C ASP A 121 5.78 -13.54 -3.52
N GLN A 122 5.37 -12.30 -3.30
CA GLN A 122 6.18 -11.13 -3.50
C GLN A 122 5.97 -10.14 -2.37
N GLU A 123 7.06 -9.79 -1.70
CA GLU A 123 7.12 -8.68 -0.76
C GLU A 123 7.94 -7.53 -1.35
N ARG A 124 7.48 -6.29 -1.17
CA ARG A 124 8.19 -5.10 -1.62
C ARG A 124 7.84 -3.89 -0.75
N GLN A 125 8.84 -3.06 -0.50
CA GLN A 125 8.63 -1.71 0.03
C GLN A 125 8.47 -0.69 -1.10
N TRP A 126 7.56 0.25 -0.94
CA TRP A 126 7.24 1.27 -1.92
C TRP A 126 7.32 2.67 -1.28
N PRO A 127 8.30 3.50 -1.67
CA PRO A 127 8.37 4.88 -1.20
C PRO A 127 7.30 5.72 -1.92
N LEU A 128 6.57 6.52 -1.16
CA LEU A 128 5.45 7.31 -1.65
C LEU A 128 5.56 8.74 -1.16
N TRP A 129 5.57 9.69 -2.10
CA TRP A 129 5.53 11.12 -1.79
C TRP A 129 4.10 11.66 -1.93
N THR A 130 3.69 12.51 -1.00
CA THR A 130 2.42 13.25 -1.08
C THR A 130 2.63 14.74 -0.84
N PRO A 131 1.90 15.60 -1.57
CA PRO A 131 1.96 17.03 -1.36
C PRO A 131 1.36 17.40 0.00
N SER A 132 1.87 18.48 0.58
CA SER A 132 1.30 19.04 1.81
C SER A 132 -0.12 19.56 1.56
N PRO A 133 -1.10 19.27 2.45
CA PRO A 133 -2.40 19.91 2.37
C PRO A 133 -2.33 21.44 2.53
N PRO A 134 -3.23 22.18 1.86
CA PRO A 134 -3.28 23.64 1.98
C PRO A 134 -3.81 24.10 3.34
N THR A 135 -4.54 23.25 4.06
CA THR A 135 -5.19 23.56 5.34
C THR A 135 -4.44 22.90 6.49
N ARG A 136 -4.38 23.58 7.63
CA ARG A 136 -3.86 22.96 8.86
C ARG A 136 -4.83 21.90 9.37
N GLY A 137 -4.28 20.85 9.98
CA GLY A 137 -5.09 19.78 10.53
C GLY A 137 -4.27 18.55 10.86
N ARG A 138 -4.99 17.49 11.24
CA ARG A 138 -4.43 16.16 11.45
C ARG A 138 -4.93 15.28 10.31
N PHE A 139 -4.00 14.61 9.65
CA PHE A 139 -4.28 13.82 8.45
C PHE A 139 -3.73 12.42 8.62
N LEU A 140 -4.27 11.50 7.83
CA LEU A 140 -3.75 10.16 7.68
C LEU A 140 -3.56 9.85 6.20
N LEU A 141 -2.53 9.06 5.90
CA LEU A 141 -2.34 8.51 4.57
C LEU A 141 -3.11 7.20 4.51
N ARG A 142 -4.12 7.12 3.63
CA ARG A 142 -4.76 5.86 3.27
C ARG A 142 -4.15 5.32 2.00
N VAL A 143 -3.81 4.05 1.99
CA VAL A 143 -3.26 3.35 0.85
C VAL A 143 -4.13 2.14 0.55
N THR A 144 -4.53 2.00 -0.70
CA THR A 144 -5.43 0.94 -1.15
C THR A 144 -4.78 0.21 -2.33
N LEU A 145 -4.69 -1.11 -2.25
CA LEU A 145 -4.37 -1.95 -3.40
C LEU A 145 -5.67 -2.25 -4.14
N LEU A 146 -5.69 -2.01 -5.44
CA LEU A 146 -6.83 -2.26 -6.30
C LEU A 146 -6.48 -3.30 -7.36
N ASP A 147 -7.45 -4.13 -7.73
CA ASP A 147 -7.31 -5.00 -8.90
C ASP A 147 -7.45 -4.22 -10.23
N ASP A 148 -7.34 -4.94 -11.35
CA ASP A 148 -7.50 -4.42 -12.70
C ASP A 148 -8.89 -3.81 -12.97
N LYS A 149 -9.90 -4.20 -12.19
CA LYS A 149 -11.27 -3.67 -12.20
C LYS A 149 -11.48 -2.56 -11.17
N ARG A 150 -10.39 -2.04 -10.56
CA ARG A 150 -10.41 -1.02 -9.51
C ARG A 150 -11.16 -1.41 -8.23
N ARG A 151 -11.28 -2.71 -7.96
CA ARG A 151 -11.88 -3.20 -6.70
C ARG A 151 -10.80 -3.30 -5.62
N PRO A 152 -11.09 -2.90 -4.37
CA PRO A 152 -10.12 -2.98 -3.29
C PRO A 152 -9.77 -4.44 -2.98
N LEU A 153 -8.48 -4.70 -2.90
CA LEU A 153 -7.88 -5.96 -2.46
C LEU A 153 -7.41 -5.86 -1.01
N ALA A 154 -6.78 -4.74 -0.66
CA ALA A 154 -6.29 -4.45 0.68
C ALA A 154 -6.27 -2.94 0.92
N GLU A 155 -6.35 -2.54 2.19
CA GLU A 155 -6.26 -1.14 2.61
C GLU A 155 -5.47 -1.04 3.91
N ALA A 156 -4.67 0.02 4.04
CA ALA A 156 -3.98 0.37 5.27
C ALA A 156 -3.94 1.89 5.45
N GLU A 157 -3.89 2.33 6.71
CA GLU A 157 -3.82 3.73 7.08
C GLU A 157 -2.58 4.00 7.93
N SER A 158 -1.92 5.13 7.72
CA SER A 158 -0.80 5.56 8.56
C SER A 158 -1.29 5.95 9.96
N ALA A 159 -0.34 6.05 10.90
CA ALA A 159 -0.60 6.85 12.10
C ALA A 159 -0.96 8.29 11.68
N PRO A 160 -1.89 8.96 12.39
CA PRO A 160 -2.23 10.33 12.03
C PRO A 160 -1.07 11.29 12.31
N PHE A 161 -0.80 12.19 11.38
CA PHE A 161 0.27 13.19 11.44
C PHE A 161 -0.30 14.61 11.36
N THR A 162 0.44 15.58 11.90
CA THR A 162 0.00 16.98 11.97
C THR A 162 0.81 17.83 11.03
N LEU A 163 0.14 18.69 10.27
CA LEU A 163 0.81 19.73 9.50
C LEU A 163 1.33 20.82 10.42
N ARG A 164 2.66 20.94 10.51
CA ARG A 164 3.29 22.20 10.93
C ARG A 164 3.35 23.09 9.69
N LYS A 165 2.98 24.37 9.84
CA LYS A 165 3.02 25.37 8.75
C LYS A 165 4.35 25.20 8.00
N ALA A 166 4.31 24.96 6.69
CA ALA A 166 5.51 25.08 5.88
C ALA A 166 6.08 26.48 6.14
N PRO A 167 7.39 26.63 6.42
CA PRO A 167 7.98 27.96 6.45
C PRO A 167 7.57 28.65 5.14
N GLY A 168 7.01 29.86 5.28
CA GLY A 168 6.66 30.65 4.10
C GLY A 168 7.91 30.89 3.25
N PRO A 169 7.75 31.25 1.97
CA PRO A 169 8.87 31.62 1.13
C PRO A 169 9.73 32.70 1.78
#